data_AF-A0A4P8QHZ8-F1
#
_entry.id   AF-A0A4P8QHZ8-F1
#
_cell.length_a   1.000
_cell.length_b   1.000
_cell.length_c   1.000
_cell.angle_alpha   90.00
_cell.angle_beta   90.00
_cell.angle_gamma   90.00
#
_symmetry.space_group_name_H-M   'P 1'
#
loop_
_entity.id
_entity.type
_entity.pdbx_description
1 polymer ?
#
loop_
_entity_poly.entity_id
_entity_poly.type
_entity_poly.pdbx_seq_one_letter_code
_entity_poly.pdbx_strand_id
1 'polypeptide(L)'
;MAHKTPKQVLESLAHDIATVLKSMGGSAHQNMVVDCVAAMKRQRGEAVNPPDLRQKIIETFEYYRDWFVRPFGEGSQRWALAGDFG
;
A
#
# COMPACT_ATOMS: atom_id res chain seq x y z
N MET A 1 12.60 -5.28 19.49
CA MET A 1 11.12 -5.28 19.50
C MET A 1 10.67 -4.52 18.26
N ALA A 2 9.98 -5.18 17.33
CA ALA A 2 9.60 -4.53 16.08
C ALA A 2 8.62 -3.39 16.39
N HIS A 3 8.99 -2.16 16.03
CA HIS A 3 8.09 -1.03 16.10
C HIS A 3 6.94 -1.30 15.13
N LYS A 4 5.79 -1.70 15.66
CA LYS A 4 4.54 -1.76 14.88
C LYS A 4 4.25 -0.33 14.44
N THR A 5 4.14 -0.11 13.13
CA THR A 5 3.93 1.24 12.59
C THR A 5 2.68 1.85 13.24
N PRO A 6 2.69 3.13 13.66
CA PRO A 6 1.53 3.73 14.30
C PRO A 6 0.28 3.59 13.41
N LYS A 7 -0.87 3.25 14.02
CA LYS A 7 -2.12 2.98 13.27
C LYS A 7 -2.50 4.10 12.31
N GLN A 8 -2.32 5.36 12.72
CA GLN A 8 -2.60 6.55 11.90
C GLN A 8 -1.73 6.61 10.63
N VAL A 9 -0.46 6.16 10.73
CA VAL A 9 0.44 6.09 9.57
C VAL A 9 -0.02 4.98 8.61
N LEU A 10 -0.43 3.82 9.14
CA LEU A 10 -0.99 2.74 8.33
C LEU A 10 -2.30 3.15 7.66
N GLU A 11 -3.18 3.87 8.35
CA GLU A 11 -4.44 4.39 7.79
C GLU A 11 -4.21 5.38 6.65
N SER A 12 -3.32 6.36 6.85
CA SER A 12 -2.92 7.27 5.77
C SER A 12 -2.32 6.53 4.57
N LEU A 13 -1.46 5.53 4.82
CA LEU A 13 -0.92 4.69 3.75
C LEU A 13 -1.99 3.85 3.07
N ALA A 14 -2.99 3.34 3.78
CA ALA A 14 -4.08 2.58 3.18
C ALA A 14 -4.84 3.42 2.15
N HIS A 15 -5.12 4.68 2.46
CA HIS A 15 -5.76 5.59 1.50
C HIS A 15 -4.88 5.90 0.29
N ASP A 16 -3.58 6.15 0.49
CA ASP A 16 -2.63 6.37 -0.61
C ASP A 16 -2.53 5.12 -1.51
N ILE A 17 -2.39 3.93 -0.92
CA ILE A 17 -2.36 2.65 -1.63
C ILE A 17 -3.66 2.41 -2.40
N ALA A 18 -4.82 2.64 -1.78
CA ALA A 18 -6.10 2.45 -2.43
C ALA A 18 -6.26 3.37 -3.65
N THR A 19 -5.81 4.63 -3.52
CA THR A 19 -5.78 5.60 -4.62
C THR A 19 -4.91 5.11 -5.78
N VAL A 20 -3.72 4.59 -5.49
CA VAL A 20 -2.81 4.02 -6.49
C VAL A 20 -3.39 2.77 -7.15
N LEU A 21 -3.99 1.85 -6.37
CA LEU A 21 -4.60 0.65 -6.94
C LEU A 21 -5.79 1.00 -7.83
N LYS A 22 -6.64 1.95 -7.42
CA LYS A 22 -7.75 2.46 -8.25
C LYS A 22 -7.24 2.99 -9.60
N SER A 23 -6.18 3.81 -9.60
CA SER A 23 -5.62 4.36 -10.85
C SER A 23 -4.98 3.30 -11.76
N MET A 24 -4.66 2.12 -11.22
CA MET A 24 -4.11 0.97 -11.95
C MET A 24 -5.16 -0.09 -12.34
N GLY A 25 -6.46 0.22 -12.21
CA GLY A 25 -7.53 -0.74 -12.54
C GLY A 25 -7.84 -1.74 -11.42
N GLY A 26 -7.54 -1.37 -10.17
CA GLY A 26 -7.90 -2.12 -8.97
C GLY A 26 -6.85 -3.14 -8.51
N SER A 27 -5.80 -3.40 -9.28
CA SER A 27 -4.75 -4.36 -8.90
C SER A 27 -3.39 -4.01 -9.51
N ALA A 28 -2.32 -4.21 -8.72
CA ALA A 28 -0.96 -3.93 -9.15
C ALA A 28 0.09 -4.79 -8.43
N HIS A 29 1.26 -4.90 -9.04
CA HIS A 29 2.43 -5.49 -8.39
C HIS A 29 2.93 -4.55 -7.28
N GLN A 30 3.33 -5.11 -6.13
CA GLN A 30 3.75 -4.37 -4.94
C GLN A 30 4.81 -3.30 -5.24
N ASN A 31 5.82 -3.62 -6.06
CA ASN A 31 6.84 -2.64 -6.47
C ASN A 31 6.22 -1.41 -7.13
N MET A 32 5.24 -1.58 -8.03
CA MET A 32 4.56 -0.46 -8.68
C MET A 32 3.78 0.37 -7.66
N VAL A 33 3.12 -0.27 -6.69
CA VAL A 33 2.43 0.44 -5.61
C VAL A 33 3.43 1.28 -4.80
N VAL A 34 4.57 0.70 -4.41
CA VAL A 34 5.63 1.39 -3.67
C VAL A 34 6.14 2.61 -4.44
N ASP A 35 6.45 2.45 -5.73
CA ASP A 35 6.99 3.51 -6.56
C ASP A 35 5.99 4.67 -6.74
N CYS A 36 4.71 4.34 -6.96
CA CYS A 36 3.66 5.35 -7.11
C CYS A 36 3.32 6.06 -5.80
N VAL A 37 3.24 5.34 -4.67
CA VAL A 37 3.05 5.97 -3.35
C VAL A 37 4.25 6.86 -3.01
N ALA A 38 5.48 6.41 -3.32
CA ALA A 38 6.68 7.23 -3.14
C ALA A 38 6.63 8.50 -3.99
N ALA A 39 6.18 8.43 -5.24
CA ALA A 39 6.00 9.59 -6.09
C ALA A 39 4.93 10.54 -5.55
N MET A 40 3.77 10.03 -5.14
CA MET A 40 2.69 10.83 -4.53
C MET A 40 3.16 11.57 -3.28
N LYS A 41 3.88 10.88 -2.37
CA LYS A 41 4.43 11.49 -1.16
C LYS A 41 5.44 12.61 -1.47
N ARG A 42 6.33 12.39 -2.44
CA ARG A 42 7.26 13.44 -2.90
C ARG A 42 6.54 14.65 -3.48
N GLN A 43 5.46 14.45 -4.23
CA GLN A 43 4.64 15.55 -4.77
C GLN A 43 3.97 16.38 -3.66
N ARG A 44 3.67 15.76 -2.51
CA ARG A 44 3.18 16.45 -1.30
C ARG A 44 4.29 17.09 -0.46
N GLY A 45 5.56 16.98 -0.86
CA GLY A 45 6.71 17.49 -0.11
C GLY A 45 7.14 16.60 1.06
N GLU A 46 6.65 15.36 1.14
CA GLU A 46 7.02 14.41 2.20
C GLU A 46 8.41 13.79 1.91
N ALA A 47 9.21 13.59 2.96
CA ALA A 47 10.45 12.82 2.87
C ALA A 47 10.15 11.32 2.70
N VAL A 48 10.80 10.68 1.72
CA VAL A 48 10.56 9.26 1.40
C VAL A 48 11.86 8.45 1.51
N ASN A 49 11.83 7.41 2.35
CA ASN A 49 12.86 6.37 2.43
C ASN A 49 12.29 5.07 1.80
N PRO A 50 12.71 4.66 0.60
CA PRO A 50 12.04 3.57 -0.13
C PRO A 50 12.05 2.19 0.56
N PRO A 51 13.15 1.70 1.16
CA PRO A 51 13.14 0.47 1.95
C PRO A 51 12.12 0.47 3.10
N ASP A 52 12.08 1.56 3.87
CA ASP A 52 11.15 1.72 5.01
C ASP A 52 9.69 1.83 4.50
N LEU A 53 9.47 2.61 3.44
CA LEU A 53 8.15 2.73 2.82
C LEU A 53 7.63 1.38 2.31
N ARG A 54 8.49 0.57 1.67
CA ARG A 54 8.12 -0.78 1.23
C ARG A 54 7.62 -1.63 2.40
N GLN A 55 8.35 -1.64 3.53
CA GLN A 55 7.96 -2.42 4.70
C GLN A 55 6.62 -1.94 5.25
N LYS A 56 6.42 -0.62 5.38
CA LYS A 56 5.15 -0.04 5.84
C LYS A 56 3.97 -0.34 4.91
N ILE A 57 4.20 -0.36 3.59
CA ILE A 57 3.17 -0.72 2.60
C ILE A 57 2.78 -2.20 2.76
N ILE A 58 3.75 -3.11 2.93
CA ILE A 58 3.46 -4.54 3.21
C ILE A 58 2.66 -4.67 4.51
N GLU A 59 3.09 -4.02 5.58
CA GLU A 59 2.37 -4.03 6.87
C GLU A 59 0.95 -3.49 6.71
N THR A 60 0.76 -2.43 5.92
CA THR A 60 -0.56 -1.85 5.65
C THR A 60 -1.47 -2.84 4.92
N PHE A 61 -0.96 -3.51 3.89
CA PHE A 61 -1.71 -4.55 3.19
C PHE A 61 -2.11 -5.71 4.11
N GLU A 62 -1.24 -6.09 5.03
CA GLU A 62 -1.48 -7.19 5.98
C GLU A 62 -2.38 -6.78 7.15
N TYR A 63 -2.38 -5.51 7.53
CA TYR A 63 -3.24 -4.97 8.57
C TYR A 63 -4.67 -4.73 8.06
N TYR A 64 -4.84 -4.20 6.85
CA TYR A 64 -6.14 -3.89 6.25
C TYR A 64 -6.59 -4.95 5.24
N ARG A 65 -6.68 -6.22 5.67
CA ARG A 65 -7.05 -7.36 4.81
C ARG A 65 -8.49 -7.31 4.30
N ASP A 66 -9.34 -6.54 4.95
CA ASP A 66 -10.70 -6.27 4.48
C ASP A 66 -10.71 -5.30 3.28
N TRP A 67 -9.61 -4.57 3.06
CA TRP A 67 -9.48 -3.60 1.96
C TRP A 67 -8.56 -4.10 0.86
N PHE A 68 -7.57 -4.93 1.22
CA PHE A 68 -6.55 -5.40 0.29
C PHE A 68 -6.40 -6.91 0.33
N VAL A 69 -6.44 -7.51 -0.85
CA VAL A 69 -6.32 -8.95 -1.04
C VAL A 69 -5.14 -9.29 -1.93
N ARG A 70 -4.62 -10.51 -1.77
CA ARG A 70 -3.70 -11.12 -2.73
C ARG A 70 -4.53 -11.97 -3.69
N PRO A 71 -4.84 -11.49 -4.92
CA PRO A 71 -5.72 -12.22 -5.83
C PRO A 71 -5.18 -13.60 -6.25
N PHE A 72 -3.87 -13.83 -6.08
CA PHE A 72 -3.21 -15.11 -6.41
C PHE A 72 -2.71 -15.86 -5.16
N GLY A 73 -3.21 -15.53 -3.98
CA GLY A 73 -2.86 -16.22 -2.74
C GLY A 73 -1.53 -15.78 -2.10
N GLU A 74 -1.10 -16.55 -1.11
CA GLU A 74 0.10 -16.28 -0.31
C GLU A 74 1.38 -16.29 -1.15
N GLY A 75 2.37 -15.46 -0.78
CA GLY A 75 3.62 -15.29 -1.54
C GLY A 75 3.50 -14.42 -2.79
N SER A 76 2.30 -14.24 -3.35
CA SER A 76 2.08 -13.35 -4.49
C SER A 76 2.47 -11.91 -4.18
N GLN A 77 3.22 -11.29 -5.07
CA GLN A 77 3.55 -9.85 -5.00
C GLN A 77 2.46 -8.97 -5.62
N ARG A 78 1.36 -9.54 -6.11
CA ARG A 78 0.23 -8.76 -6.63
C ARG A 78 -0.77 -8.52 -5.51
N TRP A 79 -1.20 -7.27 -5.39
CA TRP A 79 -2.22 -6.83 -4.46
C TRP A 79 -3.39 -6.24 -5.25
N ALA A 80 -4.59 -6.35 -4.69
CA ALA A 80 -5.79 -5.81 -5.27
C ALA A 80 -6.70 -5.23 -4.19
N LEU A 81 -7.58 -4.33 -4.61
CA LEU A 81 -8.69 -3.86 -3.82
C LEU A 81 -9.68 -5.01 -3.55
N ALA A 82 -10.13 -5.12 -2.30
CA ALA A 82 -11.21 -6.01 -1.90
C ALA A 82 -12.57 -5.40 -2.31
N GLY A 83 -13.10 -5.81 -3.46
CA GLY A 83 -14.42 -5.36 -3.93
C GLY A 83 -14.46 -3.91 -4.41
N ASP A 84 -15.62 -3.48 -4.91
CA ASP A 84 -15.83 -2.18 -5.55
C ASP A 84 -15.69 -1.05 -4.53
N PHE A 85 -14.57 -0.33 -4.55
CA PHE A 85 -14.45 0.92 -3.83
C PHE A 85 -15.13 2.01 -4.67
N GLY A 86 -16.47 2.04 -4.61
CA GLY A 86 -17.30 3.16 -5.09
C GLY A 86 -16.86 4.49 -4.50
#